data_AF-A0A8T4E3C9-F1
#
_entry.id   AF-A0A8T4E3C9-F1
#
_cell.length_a   1.000
_cell.length_b   1.000
_cell.length_c   1.000
_cell.angle_alpha   90.00
_cell.angle_beta   90.00
_cell.angle_gamma   90.00
#
_symmetry.space_group_name_H-M   'P 1'
#
loop_
_entity.id
_entity.type
_entity.pdbx_description
1 polymer ?
#
loop_
_entity_poly.entity_id
_entity_poly.type
_entity_poly.pdbx_seq_one_letter_code
_entity_poly.pdbx_strand_id
1 'polypeptide(L)'
;MDVRLFYILLAFPLLLFPGCLGGGDDVSPSEEGPSISVDNWIAEVEASNASGTGEEAVEAGEDWAALALAENDPSYCLKLPASERDACVLPLSNDSLPNCLQLVSYELKEGCLEHLAYETENISICDLMVDEARALCVEALSPPCTFVLETEEKARCMAFEYQNYSYCRSDQCFLDYAFNFYNKEACAFIDSEPKMEGCTSALTYKDGCRELEGSNKELCYYIYALGDKTPRFCYYIDGKYDSEIAFECFTHYAIENGEPSLCSALLVTRQWECYTDYALESGDKGGCYAIDTRAPTSREDCFEQYAYAYDDLLACNEIETLYVRQICYSALIFGSGDLSFAECNGITLPEWKDKCFQELAKQEDTLTYCNYIKSQAVKDNCIAFFYQ
;
A
#
# COMPACT_ATOMS: atom_id res chain seq x y z
N MET A 1 -10.58 27.06 -16.94
CA MET A 1 -10.41 26.51 -15.59
C MET A 1 -10.27 25.03 -15.80
N ASP A 2 -9.04 24.54 -15.77
CA ASP A 2 -8.64 23.17 -16.10
C ASP A 2 -9.10 22.21 -15.02
N VAL A 3 -9.91 21.22 -15.40
CA VAL A 3 -10.39 20.12 -14.53
C VAL A 3 -9.34 19.00 -14.43
N ARG A 4 -8.24 19.10 -15.19
CA ARG A 4 -7.19 18.07 -15.30
C ARG A 4 -6.24 17.97 -14.09
N LEU A 5 -6.34 18.87 -13.11
CA LEU A 5 -5.43 18.86 -11.94
C LEU A 5 -5.93 18.05 -10.73
N PHE A 6 -7.14 17.47 -10.78
CA PHE A 6 -7.73 16.83 -9.60
C PHE A 6 -7.50 15.32 -9.47
N TYR A 7 -6.94 14.65 -10.49
CA TYR A 7 -6.73 13.19 -10.46
C TYR A 7 -5.28 12.74 -10.23
N ILE A 8 -4.30 13.64 -10.21
CA ILE A 8 -2.89 13.28 -9.99
C ILE A 8 -2.55 13.05 -8.50
N LEU A 9 -3.48 13.30 -7.57
CA LEU A 9 -3.27 13.10 -6.12
C LEU A 9 -3.75 11.74 -5.57
N LEU A 10 -4.15 10.79 -6.42
CA LEU A 10 -4.52 9.43 -6.02
C LEU A 10 -3.61 8.34 -6.61
N ALA A 11 -2.36 8.66 -6.94
CA ALA A 11 -1.30 7.67 -6.99
C ALA A 11 -0.85 7.35 -5.55
N PHE A 12 -1.76 6.79 -4.74
CA PHE A 12 -1.34 5.98 -3.60
C PHE A 12 -0.60 4.79 -4.21
N PRO A 13 0.62 4.44 -3.76
CA PRO A 13 1.22 3.20 -4.20
C PRO A 13 0.23 2.11 -3.84
N LEU A 14 -0.27 1.42 -4.87
CA LEU A 14 -0.88 0.12 -4.74
C LEU A 14 0.15 -0.74 -4.01
N LEU A 15 0.04 -0.77 -2.68
CA LEU A 15 0.55 -1.85 -1.87
C LEU A 15 -0.17 -3.07 -2.41
N LEU A 16 0.52 -3.77 -3.29
CA LEU A 16 0.22 -5.13 -3.71
C LEU A 16 0.10 -5.95 -2.44
N PHE A 17 -1.12 -6.06 -1.90
CA PHE A 17 -1.46 -7.18 -1.05
C PHE A 17 -1.28 -8.42 -1.92
N PRO A 18 -0.37 -9.35 -1.59
CA PRO A 18 -0.22 -10.56 -2.34
C PRO A 18 -1.51 -11.37 -2.17
N GLY A 19 -2.34 -11.35 -3.21
CA GLY A 19 -3.49 -12.22 -3.32
C GLY A 19 -3.01 -13.67 -3.31
N CYS A 20 -3.42 -14.41 -2.28
CA CYS A 20 -3.24 -15.85 -2.18
C CYS A 20 -3.97 -16.55 -3.32
N LEU A 21 -3.25 -16.87 -4.40
CA LEU A 21 -3.65 -17.91 -5.34
C LEU A 21 -3.35 -19.27 -4.70
N GLY A 22 -4.40 -19.97 -4.32
CA GLY A 22 -4.34 -21.33 -3.79
C GLY A 22 -3.77 -22.31 -4.80
N GLY A 23 -2.50 -22.66 -4.62
CA GLY A 23 -1.87 -23.87 -5.13
C GLY A 23 -1.50 -24.74 -3.93
N GLY A 24 -2.15 -25.89 -3.80
CA GLY A 24 -1.87 -26.85 -2.74
C GLY A 24 -0.52 -27.52 -2.97
N ASP A 25 0.45 -27.14 -2.15
CA ASP A 25 1.62 -27.94 -1.80
C ASP A 25 1.82 -27.80 -0.29
N ASP A 26 2.06 -28.93 0.38
CA ASP A 26 2.24 -29.07 1.82
C ASP A 26 3.42 -28.19 2.33
N VAL A 27 3.12 -26.94 2.70
CA VAL A 27 4.04 -26.07 3.42
C VAL A 27 3.77 -26.22 4.91
N SER A 28 4.77 -26.75 5.61
CA SER A 28 4.80 -26.86 7.07
C SER A 28 4.70 -25.48 7.72
N PRO A 29 3.99 -25.34 8.86
CA PRO A 29 3.77 -24.06 9.50
C PRO A 29 5.10 -23.46 9.97
N SER A 30 5.31 -22.20 9.58
CA SER A 30 6.37 -21.34 10.11
C SER A 30 6.17 -21.13 11.60
N GLU A 31 7.27 -21.21 12.34
CA GLU A 31 7.34 -21.14 13.81
C GLU A 31 6.53 -19.97 14.38
N GLU A 32 5.57 -20.33 15.23
CA GLU A 32 4.89 -19.42 16.15
C GLU A 32 5.95 -18.69 16.98
N GLY A 33 5.89 -17.36 17.00
CA GLY A 33 6.58 -16.59 18.04
C GLY A 33 6.12 -17.09 19.42
N PRO A 34 6.98 -17.05 20.45
CA PRO A 34 6.69 -17.68 21.72
C PRO A 34 5.42 -17.08 22.33
N SER A 35 4.31 -17.82 22.26
CA SER A 35 3.14 -17.55 23.08
C SER A 35 3.56 -17.84 24.52
N ILE A 36 3.69 -16.78 25.31
CA ILE A 36 3.90 -16.90 26.75
C ILE A 36 2.58 -17.42 27.32
N SER A 37 2.47 -18.73 27.43
CA SER A 37 1.42 -19.39 28.21
C SER A 37 1.59 -18.95 29.66
N VAL A 38 0.67 -18.10 30.13
CA VAL A 38 0.60 -17.63 31.53
C VAL A 38 0.60 -18.80 32.51
N ASP A 39 0.04 -19.94 32.11
CA ASP A 39 0.00 -21.18 32.91
C ASP A 39 1.39 -21.78 33.16
N ASN A 40 2.33 -21.67 32.21
CA ASN A 40 3.70 -22.19 32.38
C ASN A 40 4.55 -21.34 33.32
N TRP A 41 4.25 -20.05 33.46
CA TRP A 41 5.02 -19.13 34.31
C TRP A 41 4.65 -19.26 35.79
N ILE A 42 3.36 -19.49 36.10
CA ILE A 42 2.88 -19.74 37.47
C ILE A 42 3.59 -20.95 38.09
N ALA A 43 3.84 -22.00 37.30
CA ALA A 43 4.52 -23.21 37.76
C ALA A 43 6.00 -23.02 38.12
N GLU A 44 6.70 -22.06 37.51
CA GLU A 44 8.12 -21.77 37.81
C GLU A 44 8.30 -20.95 39.10
N VAL A 45 7.37 -20.04 39.39
CA VAL A 45 7.39 -19.26 40.64
C VAL A 45 7.13 -20.16 41.85
N GLU A 46 6.20 -21.12 41.75
CA GLU A 46 5.92 -22.09 42.82
C GLU A 46 7.11 -23.01 43.15
N ALA A 47 7.99 -23.31 42.18
CA ALA A 47 9.15 -24.15 42.39
C ALA A 47 10.32 -23.44 43.11
N SER A 48 10.41 -22.11 43.03
CA SER A 48 11.52 -21.34 43.58
C SER A 48 11.42 -21.06 45.09
N ASN A 49 10.22 -21.16 45.67
CA ASN A 49 9.98 -20.93 47.11
C ASN A 49 10.24 -22.14 48.01
N ALA A 50 10.69 -23.28 47.47
CA ALA A 50 10.79 -24.54 48.23
C ALA A 50 12.18 -24.87 48.83
N SER A 51 13.20 -24.01 48.74
CA SER A 51 14.57 -24.37 49.17
C SER A 51 15.31 -23.27 49.93
N GLY A 52 14.99 -23.12 51.21
CA GLY A 52 15.80 -22.36 52.17
C GLY A 52 15.60 -22.83 53.60
N THR A 53 16.51 -23.68 54.11
CA THR A 53 16.56 -24.04 55.54
C THR A 53 17.73 -23.29 56.18
N GLY A 54 17.41 -22.17 56.84
CA GLY A 54 18.35 -21.38 57.64
C GLY A 54 17.61 -20.67 58.77
N GLU A 55 17.67 -21.25 59.97
CA GLU A 55 17.17 -20.66 61.21
C GLU A 55 18.08 -19.49 61.64
N GLU A 56 17.75 -18.29 61.20
CA GLU A 56 17.92 -17.07 61.99
C GLU A 56 16.53 -16.50 62.26
N ALA A 57 16.31 -16.04 63.50
CA ALA A 57 15.04 -15.46 63.93
C ALA A 57 14.79 -14.13 63.20
N VAL A 58 14.23 -14.24 62.01
CA VAL A 58 13.54 -13.16 61.29
C VAL A 58 12.26 -12.90 62.09
N GLU A 59 12.12 -11.69 62.65
CA GLU A 59 10.84 -11.17 63.15
C GLU A 59 9.75 -11.57 62.16
N ALA A 60 8.61 -12.13 62.63
CA ALA A 60 7.52 -12.63 61.79
C ALA A 60 7.16 -11.63 60.68
N GLY A 61 7.86 -11.75 59.55
CA GLY A 61 7.74 -10.88 58.41
C GLY A 61 6.49 -11.31 57.71
N GLU A 62 5.50 -10.43 57.70
CA GLU A 62 4.25 -10.66 57.00
C GLU A 62 4.58 -10.94 55.52
N ASP A 63 4.28 -12.15 55.05
CA ASP A 63 4.39 -12.52 53.64
C ASP A 63 3.28 -11.79 52.88
N TRP A 64 3.62 -10.58 52.45
CA TRP A 64 2.68 -9.68 51.80
C TRP A 64 2.16 -10.23 50.47
N ALA A 65 2.92 -11.08 49.78
CA ALA A 65 2.48 -11.71 48.54
C ALA A 65 1.40 -12.76 48.80
N ALA A 66 1.63 -13.64 49.78
CA ALA A 66 0.62 -14.61 50.19
C ALA A 66 -0.66 -13.93 50.68
N LEU A 67 -0.54 -12.81 51.42
CA LEU A 67 -1.68 -12.05 51.89
C LEU A 67 -2.42 -11.34 50.74
N ALA A 68 -1.71 -10.81 49.75
CA ALA A 68 -2.30 -10.21 48.55
C ALA A 68 -3.19 -11.21 47.78
N LEU A 69 -2.68 -12.43 47.60
CA LEU A 69 -3.41 -13.52 46.94
C LEU A 69 -4.59 -14.01 47.78
N ALA A 70 -4.41 -14.17 49.08
CA ALA A 70 -5.46 -14.65 49.98
C ALA A 70 -6.66 -13.69 50.07
N GLU A 71 -6.38 -12.38 50.09
CA GLU A 71 -7.41 -11.34 50.20
C GLU A 71 -7.84 -10.76 48.83
N ASN A 72 -7.19 -11.18 47.74
CA ASN A 72 -7.36 -10.65 46.39
C ASN A 72 -7.21 -9.11 46.33
N ASP A 73 -6.24 -8.57 47.07
CA ASP A 73 -5.99 -7.13 47.20
C ASP A 73 -4.52 -6.80 46.85
N PRO A 74 -4.26 -6.17 45.68
CA PRO A 74 -2.90 -5.86 45.23
C PRO A 74 -2.22 -4.77 46.07
N SER A 75 -2.95 -4.06 46.94
CA SER A 75 -2.36 -3.04 47.82
C SER A 75 -1.33 -3.64 48.79
N TYR A 76 -1.45 -4.93 49.11
CA TYR A 76 -0.44 -5.66 49.86
C TYR A 76 0.88 -5.81 49.08
N CYS A 77 0.83 -5.98 47.76
CA CYS A 77 2.02 -6.04 46.91
C CYS A 77 2.83 -4.73 46.94
N LEU A 78 2.20 -3.58 47.19
CA LEU A 78 2.91 -2.30 47.29
C LEU A 78 3.91 -2.23 48.46
N LYS A 79 3.76 -3.12 49.45
CA LYS A 79 4.67 -3.24 50.60
C LYS A 79 5.96 -4.01 50.27
N LEU A 80 5.99 -4.73 49.13
CA LEU A 80 7.17 -5.43 48.64
C LEU A 80 8.17 -4.47 47.96
N PRO A 81 9.46 -4.82 47.89
CA PRO A 81 10.44 -4.10 47.08
C PRO A 81 10.06 -4.14 45.60
N ALA A 82 10.43 -3.10 44.84
CA ALA A 82 10.03 -2.95 43.43
C ALA A 82 10.36 -4.17 42.55
N SER A 83 11.44 -4.90 42.85
CA SER A 83 11.86 -6.11 42.14
C SER A 83 10.92 -7.31 42.30
N GLU A 84 10.07 -7.32 43.34
CA GLU A 84 9.16 -8.44 43.65
C GLU A 84 7.69 -8.09 43.38
N ARG A 85 7.39 -6.82 43.11
CA ARG A 85 6.00 -6.34 42.97
C ARG A 85 5.28 -6.98 41.80
N ASP A 86 5.93 -7.10 40.65
CA ASP A 86 5.28 -7.62 39.46
C ASP A 86 4.86 -9.08 39.62
N ALA A 87 5.73 -9.90 40.22
CA ALA A 87 5.42 -11.29 40.52
C ALA A 87 4.23 -11.43 41.49
N CYS A 88 4.07 -10.48 42.42
CA CYS A 88 2.93 -10.43 43.34
C CYS A 88 1.63 -9.93 42.66
N VAL A 89 1.72 -8.90 41.81
CA VAL A 89 0.55 -8.25 41.18
C VAL A 89 0.03 -9.05 40.00
N LEU A 90 0.89 -9.70 39.22
CA LEU A 90 0.53 -10.34 37.95
C LEU A 90 -0.62 -11.37 38.08
N PRO A 91 -0.63 -12.28 39.08
CA PRO A 91 -1.74 -13.23 39.24
C PRO A 91 -3.08 -12.56 39.59
N LEU A 92 -3.04 -11.33 40.10
CA LEU A 92 -4.20 -10.53 40.46
C LEU A 92 -4.64 -9.60 39.32
N SER A 93 -3.86 -9.49 38.23
CA SER A 93 -4.04 -8.42 37.25
C SER A 93 -4.91 -8.77 36.05
N ASN A 94 -5.10 -10.06 35.73
CA ASN A 94 -5.75 -10.50 34.50
C ASN A 94 -7.13 -9.87 34.25
N ASP A 95 -7.92 -9.65 35.31
CA ASP A 95 -9.31 -9.18 35.17
C ASP A 95 -9.52 -7.72 35.65
N SER A 96 -8.45 -6.99 35.98
CA SER A 96 -8.55 -5.71 36.68
C SER A 96 -7.60 -4.66 36.12
N LEU A 97 -8.18 -3.66 35.44
CA LEU A 97 -7.42 -2.53 34.90
C LEU A 97 -6.58 -1.81 35.97
N PRO A 98 -7.10 -1.50 37.18
CA PRO A 98 -6.28 -0.92 38.24
C PRO A 98 -5.08 -1.78 38.66
N ASN A 99 -5.14 -3.10 38.46
CA ASN A 99 -4.08 -4.02 38.84
C ASN A 99 -3.03 -4.09 37.73
N CYS A 100 -3.43 -4.16 36.45
CA CYS A 100 -2.49 -4.02 35.32
C CYS A 100 -1.67 -2.73 35.42
N LEU A 101 -2.31 -1.62 35.82
CA LEU A 101 -1.64 -0.33 35.97
C LEU A 101 -0.63 -0.26 37.13
N GLN A 102 -0.64 -1.23 38.06
CA GLN A 102 0.32 -1.34 39.17
C GLN A 102 1.60 -2.10 38.82
N LEU A 103 1.65 -2.78 37.67
CA LEU A 103 2.85 -3.45 37.18
C LEU A 103 3.95 -2.42 36.86
N VAL A 104 5.15 -2.71 37.33
CA VAL A 104 6.37 -1.91 37.18
C VAL A 104 7.05 -2.23 35.86
N SER A 105 7.16 -3.50 35.50
CA SER A 105 7.67 -3.95 34.20
C SER A 105 6.74 -3.49 33.09
N TYR A 106 7.33 -2.78 32.13
CA TYR A 106 6.63 -2.29 30.96
C TYR A 106 6.04 -3.43 30.14
N GLU A 107 6.82 -4.48 29.87
CA GLU A 107 6.40 -5.65 29.07
C GLU A 107 5.20 -6.37 29.72
N LEU A 108 5.25 -6.61 31.03
CA LEU A 108 4.15 -7.26 31.76
C LEU A 108 2.90 -6.38 31.80
N LYS A 109 3.10 -5.06 31.97
CA LYS A 109 2.00 -4.09 31.96
C LYS A 109 1.30 -4.06 30.61
N GLU A 110 2.05 -4.01 29.51
CA GLU A 110 1.48 -4.01 28.16
C GLU A 110 0.74 -5.31 27.87
N GLY A 111 1.34 -6.47 28.15
CA GLY A 111 0.66 -7.76 27.96
C GLY A 111 -0.63 -7.87 28.78
N CYS A 112 -0.66 -7.35 30.00
CA CYS A 112 -1.86 -7.30 30.84
C CYS A 112 -2.95 -6.38 30.25
N LEU A 113 -2.57 -5.17 29.82
CA LEU A 113 -3.49 -4.21 29.21
C LEU A 113 -4.05 -4.74 27.88
N GLU A 114 -3.21 -5.37 27.06
CA GLU A 114 -3.59 -6.01 25.80
C GLU A 114 -4.61 -7.13 26.05
N HIS A 115 -4.31 -8.07 26.96
CA HIS A 115 -5.23 -9.15 27.32
C HIS A 115 -6.59 -8.62 27.76
N LEU A 116 -6.60 -7.63 28.66
CA LEU A 116 -7.82 -7.04 29.18
C LEU A 116 -8.59 -6.26 28.09
N ALA A 117 -7.89 -5.57 27.19
CA ALA A 117 -8.50 -4.89 26.06
C ALA A 117 -9.23 -5.89 25.15
N TYR A 118 -8.60 -7.03 24.86
CA TYR A 118 -9.22 -8.11 24.05
C TYR A 118 -10.40 -8.77 24.74
N GLU A 119 -10.26 -9.16 26.00
CA GLU A 119 -11.33 -9.85 26.73
C GLU A 119 -12.56 -8.97 26.94
N THR A 120 -12.35 -7.67 27.13
CA THR A 120 -13.45 -6.71 27.35
C THR A 120 -13.94 -5.99 26.10
N GLU A 121 -13.31 -6.25 24.94
CA GLU A 121 -13.52 -5.53 23.68
C GLU A 121 -13.48 -3.99 23.85
N ASN A 122 -12.62 -3.50 24.75
CA ASN A 122 -12.60 -2.11 25.16
C ASN A 122 -11.36 -1.38 24.62
N ILE A 123 -11.53 -0.75 23.46
CA ILE A 123 -10.49 0.03 22.78
C ILE A 123 -9.88 1.16 23.63
N SER A 124 -10.60 1.69 24.63
CA SER A 124 -10.04 2.74 25.50
C SER A 124 -8.91 2.24 26.41
N ILE A 125 -8.79 0.92 26.58
CA ILE A 125 -7.65 0.30 27.29
C ILE A 125 -6.38 0.40 26.46
N CYS A 126 -6.48 0.32 25.12
CA CYS A 126 -5.33 0.49 24.23
C CYS A 126 -4.70 1.90 24.35
N ASP A 127 -5.46 2.92 24.74
CA ASP A 127 -4.93 4.28 24.98
C ASP A 127 -3.98 4.36 26.19
N LEU A 128 -3.90 3.30 27.00
CA LEU A 128 -2.99 3.19 28.14
C LEU A 128 -1.66 2.51 27.79
N MET A 129 -1.55 1.98 26.57
CA MET A 129 -0.33 1.42 25.98
C MET A 129 0.43 2.52 25.22
N VAL A 130 1.68 2.28 24.84
CA VAL A 130 2.44 3.27 24.05
C VAL A 130 2.90 2.68 22.70
N ASP A 131 3.27 3.58 21.79
CA ASP A 131 3.91 3.28 20.50
C ASP A 131 3.21 2.17 19.69
N GLU A 132 3.94 1.11 19.36
CA GLU A 132 3.53 0.02 18.48
C GLU A 132 2.44 -0.86 19.10
N ALA A 133 2.55 -1.17 20.40
CA ALA A 133 1.59 -2.02 21.09
C ALA A 133 0.19 -1.38 21.14
N ARG A 134 0.14 -0.05 21.34
CA ARG A 134 -1.11 0.71 21.19
C ARG A 134 -1.68 0.60 19.77
N ALA A 135 -0.84 0.79 18.75
CA ALA A 135 -1.31 0.73 17.36
C ALA A 135 -1.92 -0.64 17.03
N LEU A 136 -1.25 -1.73 17.42
CA LEU A 136 -1.73 -3.11 17.23
C LEU A 136 -3.03 -3.39 17.99
N CYS A 137 -3.12 -2.98 19.25
CA CYS A 137 -4.33 -3.14 20.07
C CYS A 137 -5.52 -2.39 19.47
N VAL A 138 -5.33 -1.12 19.09
CA VAL A 138 -6.39 -0.31 18.47
C VAL A 138 -6.79 -0.91 17.13
N GLU A 139 -5.85 -1.38 16.31
CA GLU A 139 -6.14 -2.05 15.04
C GLU A 139 -7.01 -3.30 15.23
N ALA A 140 -6.64 -4.16 16.17
CA ALA A 140 -7.32 -5.44 16.38
C ALA A 140 -8.72 -5.30 17.00
N LEU A 141 -8.94 -4.28 17.82
CA LEU A 141 -10.22 -4.05 18.51
C LEU A 141 -11.12 -3.02 17.84
N SER A 142 -10.58 -2.22 16.91
CA SER A 142 -11.41 -1.28 16.15
C SER A 142 -12.43 -2.05 15.33
N PRO A 143 -13.72 -1.66 15.37
CA PRO A 143 -14.68 -2.16 14.40
C PRO A 143 -14.12 -2.00 12.98
N PRO A 144 -14.42 -2.92 12.07
CA PRO A 144 -13.99 -2.78 10.68
C PRO A 144 -14.31 -1.39 10.15
N CYS A 145 -13.40 -0.83 9.34
CA CYS A 145 -13.58 0.48 8.71
C CYS A 145 -13.60 1.67 9.68
N THR A 146 -13.18 1.52 10.94
CA THR A 146 -13.17 2.63 11.92
C THR A 146 -12.25 3.77 11.50
N PHE A 147 -11.10 3.44 10.89
CA PHE A 147 -10.12 4.43 10.44
C PHE A 147 -10.46 5.10 9.11
N VAL A 148 -11.53 4.67 8.43
CA VAL A 148 -12.01 5.30 7.21
C VAL A 148 -12.84 6.53 7.58
N LEU A 149 -12.24 7.71 7.45
CA LEU A 149 -12.85 8.98 7.87
C LEU A 149 -13.95 9.43 6.91
N GLU A 150 -13.81 9.14 5.62
CA GLU A 150 -14.78 9.54 4.62
C GLU A 150 -16.04 8.68 4.69
N THR A 151 -17.20 9.33 4.71
CA THR A 151 -18.47 8.65 4.96
C THR A 151 -18.84 7.66 3.86
N GLU A 152 -18.48 7.95 2.61
CA GLU A 152 -18.77 7.07 1.47
C GLU A 152 -17.83 5.85 1.44
N GLU A 153 -16.53 6.07 1.65
CA GLU A 153 -15.56 4.98 1.74
C GLU A 153 -15.83 4.08 2.94
N LYS A 154 -16.25 4.65 4.07
CA LYS A 154 -16.66 3.88 5.24
C LYS A 154 -17.87 3.01 4.95
N ALA A 155 -18.87 3.56 4.27
CA ALA A 155 -20.06 2.80 3.84
C ALA A 155 -19.68 1.63 2.91
N ARG A 156 -18.75 1.87 1.96
CA ARG A 156 -18.20 0.85 1.06
C ARG A 156 -17.45 -0.23 1.81
N CYS A 157 -16.54 0.15 2.69
CA CYS A 157 -15.78 -0.79 3.51
C CYS A 157 -16.73 -1.65 4.37
N MET A 158 -17.72 -1.04 5.03
CA MET A 158 -18.72 -1.77 5.83
C MET A 158 -19.54 -2.73 4.95
N ALA A 159 -19.92 -2.31 3.74
CA ALA A 159 -20.63 -3.20 2.82
C ALA A 159 -19.81 -4.44 2.48
N PHE A 160 -18.51 -4.30 2.25
CA PHE A 160 -17.61 -5.40 1.91
C PHE A 160 -17.33 -6.32 3.08
N GLU A 161 -17.03 -5.75 4.25
CA GLU A 161 -16.76 -6.51 5.47
C GLU A 161 -17.95 -7.39 5.86
N TYR A 162 -19.14 -6.80 5.91
CA TYR A 162 -20.35 -7.50 6.31
C TYR A 162 -21.05 -8.23 5.16
N GLN A 163 -20.48 -8.20 3.95
CA GLN A 163 -21.09 -8.73 2.74
C GLN A 163 -22.57 -8.33 2.63
N ASN A 164 -22.83 -7.03 2.78
CA ASN A 164 -24.18 -6.48 2.80
C ASN A 164 -24.23 -5.11 2.11
N TYR A 165 -24.77 -5.09 0.89
CA TYR A 165 -24.92 -3.85 0.10
C TYR A 165 -25.84 -2.80 0.74
N SER A 166 -26.64 -3.13 1.76
CA SER A 166 -27.49 -2.12 2.43
C SER A 166 -26.70 -1.03 3.16
N TYR A 167 -25.40 -1.25 3.40
CA TYR A 167 -24.49 -0.22 3.90
C TYR A 167 -24.10 0.79 2.81
N CYS A 168 -24.20 0.44 1.53
CA CYS A 168 -23.87 1.35 0.43
C CYS A 168 -24.78 2.58 0.39
N ARG A 169 -24.17 3.72 0.03
CA ARG A 169 -24.81 5.03 -0.05
C ARG A 169 -24.63 5.74 -1.40
N SER A 170 -23.82 5.19 -2.30
CA SER A 170 -23.53 5.75 -3.62
C SER A 170 -23.57 4.67 -4.69
N ASP A 171 -23.85 5.09 -5.93
CA ASP A 171 -23.84 4.21 -7.11
C ASP A 171 -22.54 3.42 -7.24
N GLN A 172 -21.39 4.07 -6.96
CA GLN A 172 -20.08 3.41 -7.05
C GLN A 172 -19.95 2.28 -6.02
N CYS A 173 -20.43 2.49 -4.79
CA CYS A 173 -20.42 1.44 -3.77
C CYS A 173 -21.25 0.22 -4.20
N PHE A 174 -22.47 0.46 -4.71
CA PHE A 174 -23.33 -0.62 -5.21
C PHE A 174 -22.70 -1.35 -6.38
N LEU A 175 -22.07 -0.61 -7.31
CA LEU A 175 -21.40 -1.18 -8.47
C LEU A 175 -20.22 -2.07 -8.08
N ASP A 176 -19.32 -1.55 -7.23
CA ASP A 176 -18.16 -2.29 -6.73
C ASP A 176 -18.59 -3.55 -5.96
N TYR A 177 -19.59 -3.41 -5.10
CA TYR A 177 -20.15 -4.52 -4.34
C TYR A 177 -20.74 -5.58 -5.28
N ALA A 178 -21.52 -5.16 -6.28
CA ALA A 178 -22.17 -6.05 -7.24
C ALA A 178 -21.14 -6.87 -8.02
N PHE A 179 -20.05 -6.24 -8.49
CA PHE A 179 -18.99 -6.92 -9.22
C PHE A 179 -18.10 -7.81 -8.34
N ASN A 180 -17.80 -7.39 -7.11
CA ASN A 180 -16.96 -8.18 -6.21
C ASN A 180 -17.67 -9.44 -5.70
N PHE A 181 -18.96 -9.35 -5.37
CA PHE A 181 -19.75 -10.45 -4.81
C PHE A 181 -20.70 -11.11 -5.81
N TYR A 182 -20.63 -10.75 -7.10
CA TYR A 182 -21.56 -11.19 -8.15
C TYR A 182 -23.05 -11.03 -7.75
N ASN A 183 -23.36 -9.95 -7.02
CA ASN A 183 -24.68 -9.69 -6.46
C ASN A 183 -25.50 -8.79 -7.38
N LYS A 184 -26.39 -9.39 -8.17
CA LYS A 184 -27.25 -8.65 -9.12
C LYS A 184 -28.31 -7.79 -8.43
N GLU A 185 -28.74 -8.14 -7.21
CA GLU A 185 -29.76 -7.36 -6.50
C GLU A 185 -29.21 -5.96 -6.13
N ALA A 186 -27.91 -5.84 -5.85
CA ALA A 186 -27.26 -4.57 -5.59
C ALA A 186 -27.36 -3.59 -6.77
N CYS A 187 -27.34 -4.09 -8.02
CA CYS A 187 -27.49 -3.23 -9.21
C CYS A 187 -28.81 -2.45 -9.21
N ALA A 188 -29.89 -3.00 -8.63
CA ALA A 188 -31.21 -2.35 -8.60
C ALA A 188 -31.30 -1.13 -7.67
N PHE A 189 -30.26 -0.89 -6.87
CA PHE A 189 -30.15 0.26 -5.96
C PHE A 189 -29.25 1.37 -6.52
N ILE A 190 -28.76 1.21 -7.76
CA ILE A 190 -28.00 2.25 -8.47
C ILE A 190 -29.01 3.25 -9.07
N ASP A 191 -28.87 4.52 -8.71
CA ASP A 191 -29.80 5.59 -9.13
C ASP A 191 -29.58 5.98 -10.60
N SER A 192 -28.34 5.94 -11.08
CA SER A 192 -28.01 6.24 -12.47
C SER A 192 -28.42 5.12 -13.41
N GLU A 193 -29.45 5.35 -14.24
CA GLU A 193 -29.95 4.41 -15.27
C GLU A 193 -28.84 3.73 -16.11
N PRO A 194 -27.88 4.45 -16.73
CA PRO A 194 -26.82 3.79 -17.51
C PRO A 194 -25.91 2.90 -16.65
N LYS A 195 -25.65 3.27 -15.38
CA LYS A 195 -24.86 2.45 -14.47
C LYS A 195 -25.61 1.20 -14.02
N MET A 196 -26.89 1.34 -13.70
CA MET A 196 -27.78 0.25 -13.33
C MET A 196 -27.89 -0.78 -14.46
N GLU A 197 -28.13 -0.33 -15.69
CA GLU A 197 -28.21 -1.19 -16.88
C GLU A 197 -26.86 -1.84 -17.19
N GLY A 198 -25.74 -1.12 -17.06
CA GLY A 198 -24.40 -1.67 -17.25
C GLY A 198 -24.07 -2.76 -16.24
N CYS A 199 -24.34 -2.50 -14.95
CA CYS A 199 -24.17 -3.46 -13.84
C CYS A 199 -25.00 -4.73 -14.07
N THR A 200 -26.28 -4.56 -14.39
CA THR A 200 -27.20 -5.67 -14.65
C THR A 200 -26.78 -6.46 -15.88
N SER A 201 -26.33 -5.77 -16.94
CA SER A 201 -25.87 -6.41 -18.17
C SER A 201 -24.65 -7.29 -17.93
N ALA A 202 -23.67 -6.79 -17.17
CA ALA A 202 -22.47 -7.54 -16.79
C ALA A 202 -22.79 -8.82 -16.01
N LEU A 203 -23.66 -8.75 -15.00
CA LEU A 203 -23.93 -9.90 -14.14
C LEU A 203 -24.94 -10.89 -14.73
N THR A 204 -25.74 -10.49 -15.72
CA THR A 204 -26.77 -11.34 -16.34
C THR A 204 -26.45 -11.76 -17.77
N TYR A 205 -25.39 -11.22 -18.37
CA TYR A 205 -25.01 -11.40 -19.77
C TYR A 205 -26.13 -11.03 -20.77
N LYS A 206 -27.03 -10.12 -20.38
CA LYS A 206 -28.09 -9.58 -21.23
C LYS A 206 -27.77 -8.13 -21.55
N ASP A 207 -27.63 -7.82 -22.83
CA ASP A 207 -27.27 -6.49 -23.33
C ASP A 207 -28.44 -5.49 -23.16
N GLY A 208 -28.59 -4.93 -21.95
CA GLY A 208 -29.54 -3.87 -21.63
C GLY A 208 -29.11 -2.49 -22.13
N CYS A 209 -27.80 -2.29 -22.34
CA CYS A 209 -27.22 -1.05 -22.84
C CYS A 209 -27.70 -0.64 -24.24
N ARG A 210 -28.18 -1.60 -25.04
CA ARG A 210 -28.60 -1.37 -26.43
C ARG A 210 -29.71 -0.33 -26.60
N GLU A 211 -30.62 -0.26 -25.64
CA GLU A 211 -31.82 0.60 -25.73
C GLU A 211 -31.53 2.03 -25.24
N LEU A 212 -30.35 2.29 -24.67
CA LEU A 212 -29.91 3.63 -24.27
C LEU A 212 -29.37 4.39 -25.49
N GLU A 213 -29.26 5.72 -25.36
CA GLU A 213 -28.80 6.59 -26.45
C GLU A 213 -27.68 7.53 -25.97
N GLY A 214 -26.82 7.95 -26.91
CA GLY A 214 -25.74 8.92 -26.67
C GLY A 214 -24.81 8.55 -25.51
N SER A 215 -24.47 9.52 -24.67
CA SER A 215 -23.53 9.34 -23.55
C SER A 215 -24.00 8.32 -22.51
N ASN A 216 -25.30 8.08 -22.37
CA ASN A 216 -25.82 7.07 -21.45
C ASN A 216 -25.48 5.66 -21.94
N LYS A 217 -25.60 5.42 -23.25
CA LYS A 217 -25.20 4.15 -23.86
C LYS A 217 -23.71 3.90 -23.73
N GLU A 218 -22.90 4.94 -23.97
CA GLU A 218 -21.45 4.88 -23.80
C GLU A 218 -21.04 4.50 -22.37
N LEU A 219 -21.59 5.19 -21.37
CA LEU A 219 -21.34 4.89 -19.95
C LEU A 219 -21.81 3.48 -19.56
N CYS A 220 -22.96 3.05 -20.08
CA CYS A 220 -23.47 1.70 -19.82
C CYS A 220 -22.52 0.62 -20.34
N TYR A 221 -22.02 0.75 -21.58
CA TYR A 221 -21.08 -0.22 -22.14
C TYR A 221 -19.71 -0.20 -21.45
N TYR A 222 -19.24 0.96 -20.99
CA TYR A 222 -18.05 1.02 -20.15
C TYR A 222 -18.22 0.20 -18.87
N ILE A 223 -19.33 0.38 -18.16
CA ILE A 223 -19.63 -0.37 -16.93
C ILE A 223 -19.85 -1.85 -17.21
N TYR A 224 -20.50 -2.19 -18.33
CA TYR A 224 -20.62 -3.57 -18.76
C TYR A 224 -19.24 -4.18 -19.00
N ALA A 225 -18.33 -3.45 -19.67
CA ALA A 225 -16.96 -3.90 -19.85
C ALA A 225 -16.33 -4.22 -18.49
N LEU A 226 -16.32 -3.26 -17.54
CA LEU A 226 -15.75 -3.43 -16.19
C LEU A 226 -16.28 -4.67 -15.46
N GLY A 227 -17.60 -4.90 -15.49
CA GLY A 227 -18.20 -6.04 -14.80
C GLY A 227 -17.94 -7.39 -15.47
N ASP A 228 -17.87 -7.42 -16.80
CA ASP A 228 -17.50 -8.63 -17.57
C ASP A 228 -15.99 -8.92 -17.53
N LYS A 229 -15.18 -7.92 -17.14
CA LYS A 229 -13.71 -7.96 -17.15
C LYS A 229 -13.15 -8.24 -18.55
N THR A 230 -13.78 -7.70 -19.59
CA THR A 230 -13.28 -7.81 -20.95
C THR A 230 -13.37 -6.49 -21.71
N PRO A 231 -12.36 -6.16 -22.56
CA PRO A 231 -12.38 -4.95 -23.38
C PRO A 231 -13.39 -5.04 -24.53
N ARG A 232 -14.05 -6.19 -24.73
CA ARG A 232 -14.97 -6.43 -25.85
C ARG A 232 -16.10 -5.40 -25.86
N PHE A 233 -16.59 -5.01 -24.69
CA PHE A 233 -17.68 -4.05 -24.59
C PHE A 233 -17.27 -2.60 -24.88
N CYS A 234 -15.97 -2.27 -24.77
CA CYS A 234 -15.44 -0.97 -25.21
C CYS A 234 -15.69 -0.72 -26.72
N TYR A 235 -15.81 -1.77 -27.54
CA TYR A 235 -16.10 -1.63 -28.97
C TYR A 235 -17.55 -1.25 -29.30
N TYR A 236 -18.46 -1.31 -28.33
CA TYR A 236 -19.86 -0.92 -28.48
C TYR A 236 -20.14 0.52 -28.03
N ILE A 237 -19.14 1.22 -27.50
CA ILE A 237 -19.20 2.64 -27.17
C ILE A 237 -19.27 3.41 -28.50
N ASP A 238 -20.42 4.07 -28.73
CA ASP A 238 -20.63 4.90 -29.91
C ASP A 238 -19.63 6.06 -29.92
N GLY A 239 -19.34 6.61 -31.11
CA GLY A 239 -18.38 7.71 -31.20
C GLY A 239 -16.96 7.34 -30.75
N LYS A 240 -16.60 6.04 -30.74
CA LYS A 240 -15.31 5.43 -30.36
C LYS A 240 -14.06 6.26 -30.67
N TYR A 241 -14.14 7.03 -31.74
CA TYR A 241 -13.09 7.88 -32.22
C TYR A 241 -12.84 9.12 -31.34
N ASP A 242 -13.88 9.77 -30.81
CA ASP A 242 -13.78 11.03 -30.04
C ASP A 242 -14.42 10.95 -28.65
N SER A 243 -14.96 9.78 -28.25
CA SER A 243 -15.54 9.57 -26.93
C SER A 243 -14.46 9.46 -25.85
N GLU A 244 -14.54 10.33 -24.83
CA GLU A 244 -13.71 10.24 -23.63
C GLU A 244 -13.93 8.91 -22.89
N ILE A 245 -15.18 8.40 -22.88
CA ILE A 245 -15.51 7.13 -22.23
C ILE A 245 -14.87 5.95 -22.99
N ALA A 246 -14.83 6.01 -24.32
CA ALA A 246 -14.12 4.99 -25.10
C ALA A 246 -12.61 5.02 -24.80
N PHE A 247 -12.02 6.22 -24.71
CA PHE A 247 -10.63 6.41 -24.32
C PHE A 247 -10.34 5.77 -22.95
N GLU A 248 -11.09 6.15 -21.90
CA GLU A 248 -10.96 5.58 -20.55
C GLU A 248 -11.10 4.04 -20.55
N CYS A 249 -12.08 3.50 -21.30
CA CYS A 249 -12.30 2.05 -21.40
C CYS A 249 -11.10 1.31 -21.99
N PHE A 250 -10.57 1.76 -23.13
CA PHE A 250 -9.43 1.11 -23.77
C PHE A 250 -8.13 1.29 -22.98
N THR A 251 -7.89 2.47 -22.41
CA THR A 251 -6.71 2.73 -21.57
C THR A 251 -6.72 1.85 -20.31
N HIS A 252 -7.86 1.76 -19.62
CA HIS A 252 -8.03 0.89 -18.45
C HIS A 252 -7.63 -0.56 -18.75
N TYR A 253 -8.19 -1.14 -19.82
CA TYR A 253 -7.88 -2.52 -20.19
C TYR A 253 -6.49 -2.72 -20.79
N ALA A 254 -5.93 -1.71 -21.45
CA ALA A 254 -4.54 -1.77 -21.90
C ALA A 254 -3.62 -1.95 -20.69
N ILE A 255 -3.82 -1.15 -19.63
CA ILE A 255 -3.04 -1.20 -18.38
C ILE A 255 -3.30 -2.52 -17.63
N GLU A 256 -4.56 -2.83 -17.34
CA GLU A 256 -4.94 -4.01 -16.53
C GLU A 256 -4.46 -5.33 -17.16
N ASN A 257 -4.56 -5.46 -18.49
CA ASN A 257 -4.17 -6.68 -19.18
C ASN A 257 -2.69 -6.72 -19.60
N GLY A 258 -1.94 -5.61 -19.46
CA GLY A 258 -0.59 -5.51 -20.03
C GLY A 258 -0.60 -5.58 -21.57
N GLU A 259 -1.66 -5.08 -22.21
CA GLU A 259 -1.88 -5.19 -23.66
C GLU A 259 -1.98 -3.81 -24.33
N PRO A 260 -0.86 -3.12 -24.62
CA PRO A 260 -0.89 -1.78 -25.21
C PRO A 260 -1.58 -1.77 -26.58
N SER A 261 -1.62 -2.92 -27.28
CA SER A 261 -2.29 -3.05 -28.58
C SER A 261 -3.77 -2.65 -28.56
N LEU A 262 -4.44 -2.69 -27.40
CA LEU A 262 -5.82 -2.22 -27.24
C LEU A 262 -5.98 -0.73 -27.55
N CYS A 263 -4.95 0.10 -27.33
CA CYS A 263 -4.96 1.52 -27.68
C CYS A 263 -5.14 1.77 -29.20
N SER A 264 -4.81 0.79 -30.05
CA SER A 264 -5.01 0.89 -31.51
C SER A 264 -6.48 0.98 -31.94
N ALA A 265 -7.39 0.73 -31.00
CA ALA A 265 -8.82 0.85 -31.18
C ALA A 265 -9.31 2.32 -31.28
N LEU A 266 -8.51 3.29 -30.83
CA LEU A 266 -8.86 4.72 -30.67
C LEU A 266 -8.50 5.54 -31.92
N LEU A 267 -8.92 6.82 -31.99
CA LEU A 267 -8.35 7.76 -32.97
C LEU A 267 -6.88 7.99 -32.70
N VAL A 268 -6.13 8.26 -33.78
CA VAL A 268 -4.69 8.53 -33.76
C VAL A 268 -4.26 9.51 -32.66
N THR A 269 -4.99 10.60 -32.43
CA THR A 269 -4.63 11.59 -31.39
C THR A 269 -4.78 11.04 -29.97
N ARG A 270 -5.85 10.29 -29.70
CA ARG A 270 -6.10 9.63 -28.40
C ARG A 270 -5.30 8.35 -28.22
N GLN A 271 -4.90 7.71 -29.31
CA GLN A 271 -4.10 6.51 -29.32
C GLN A 271 -2.72 6.77 -28.67
N TRP A 272 -2.09 7.90 -28.97
CA TRP A 272 -0.79 8.26 -28.38
C TRP A 272 -0.89 8.59 -26.89
N GLU A 273 -1.98 9.26 -26.49
CA GLU A 273 -2.31 9.51 -25.08
C GLU A 273 -2.48 8.17 -24.34
N CYS A 274 -3.24 7.23 -24.89
CA CYS A 274 -3.45 5.89 -24.31
C CYS A 274 -2.14 5.10 -24.16
N TYR A 275 -1.25 5.13 -25.15
CA TYR A 275 0.06 4.48 -25.05
C TYR A 275 0.96 5.12 -24.00
N THR A 276 0.84 6.43 -23.81
CA THR A 276 1.59 7.17 -22.79
C THR A 276 1.09 6.81 -21.41
N ASP A 277 -0.23 6.88 -21.18
CA ASP A 277 -0.86 6.47 -19.92
C ASP A 277 -0.54 5.01 -19.59
N TYR A 278 -0.60 4.12 -20.60
CA TYR A 278 -0.16 2.73 -20.43
C TYR A 278 1.27 2.65 -19.90
N ALA A 279 2.23 3.34 -20.54
CA ALA A 279 3.63 3.27 -20.13
C ALA A 279 3.86 3.84 -18.72
N LEU A 280 3.16 4.93 -18.38
CA LEU A 280 3.29 5.60 -17.09
C LEU A 280 2.62 4.84 -15.95
N GLU A 281 1.47 4.23 -16.15
CA GLU A 281 0.73 3.52 -15.11
C GLU A 281 1.22 2.07 -14.92
N SER A 282 1.68 1.41 -15.99
CA SER A 282 2.17 0.02 -15.91
C SER A 282 3.68 -0.12 -15.64
N GLY A 283 4.44 0.95 -15.84
CA GLY A 283 5.91 0.88 -15.82
C GLY A 283 6.51 0.12 -17.00
N ASP A 284 5.74 -0.08 -18.08
CA ASP A 284 6.21 -0.71 -19.31
C ASP A 284 6.45 0.32 -20.43
N LYS A 285 7.72 0.69 -20.64
CA LYS A 285 8.13 1.56 -21.76
C LYS A 285 7.78 1.02 -23.15
N GLY A 286 7.36 -0.25 -23.28
CA GLY A 286 6.72 -0.82 -24.46
C GLY A 286 5.57 0.04 -25.00
N GLY A 287 4.83 0.74 -24.12
CA GLY A 287 3.82 1.72 -24.52
C GLY A 287 4.39 2.84 -25.40
N CYS A 288 5.48 3.48 -24.97
CA CYS A 288 6.13 4.53 -25.76
C CYS A 288 6.67 4.02 -27.11
N TYR A 289 7.13 2.76 -27.17
CA TYR A 289 7.53 2.14 -28.44
C TYR A 289 6.36 1.87 -29.40
N ALA A 290 5.15 1.72 -28.88
CA ALA A 290 3.95 1.50 -29.70
C ALA A 290 3.40 2.79 -30.35
N ILE A 291 3.89 3.98 -29.92
CA ILE A 291 3.58 5.24 -30.58
C ILE A 291 4.23 5.27 -31.97
N ASP A 292 3.43 5.57 -33.00
CA ASP A 292 3.86 5.58 -34.40
C ASP A 292 5.04 6.52 -34.62
N THR A 293 6.05 6.09 -35.37
CA THR A 293 7.27 6.88 -35.64
C THR A 293 7.00 8.15 -36.44
N ARG A 294 5.82 8.29 -37.06
CA ARG A 294 5.34 9.54 -37.70
C ARG A 294 4.86 10.58 -36.69
N ALA A 295 4.80 10.24 -35.40
CA ALA A 295 4.46 11.12 -34.29
C ALA A 295 5.66 11.32 -33.33
N PRO A 296 6.81 11.81 -33.86
CA PRO A 296 8.05 11.84 -33.09
C PRO A 296 7.92 12.65 -31.80
N THR A 297 7.22 13.78 -31.82
CA THR A 297 7.00 14.61 -30.62
C THR A 297 6.27 13.84 -29.52
N SER A 298 5.14 13.20 -29.81
CA SER A 298 4.40 12.43 -28.80
C SER A 298 5.18 11.23 -28.28
N ARG A 299 6.00 10.61 -29.13
CA ARG A 299 6.87 9.50 -28.72
C ARG A 299 8.00 9.96 -27.80
N GLU A 300 8.64 11.08 -28.12
CA GLU A 300 9.68 11.70 -27.30
C GLU A 300 9.11 12.17 -25.96
N ASP A 301 7.96 12.84 -25.97
CA ASP A 301 7.26 13.29 -24.77
C ASP A 301 6.90 12.11 -23.85
N CYS A 302 6.54 10.95 -24.42
CA CYS A 302 6.29 9.72 -23.66
C CYS A 302 7.55 9.21 -22.97
N PHE A 303 8.66 9.08 -23.71
CA PHE A 303 9.93 8.61 -23.13
C PHE A 303 10.48 9.57 -22.07
N GLU A 304 10.34 10.87 -22.28
CA GLU A 304 10.74 11.88 -21.30
C GLU A 304 9.92 11.74 -20.00
N GLN A 305 8.58 11.68 -20.10
CA GLN A 305 7.72 11.50 -18.93
C GLN A 305 7.98 10.17 -18.21
N TYR A 306 8.17 9.09 -18.97
CA TYR A 306 8.50 7.78 -18.42
C TYR A 306 9.83 7.82 -17.65
N ALA A 307 10.86 8.46 -18.23
CA ALA A 307 12.15 8.61 -17.58
C ALA A 307 12.03 9.34 -16.24
N TYR A 308 11.18 10.37 -16.16
CA TYR A 308 10.94 11.10 -14.91
C TYR A 308 10.10 10.34 -13.90
N ALA A 309 9.09 9.59 -14.35
CA ALA A 309 8.20 8.85 -13.45
C ALA A 309 8.91 7.66 -12.77
N TYR A 310 9.89 7.05 -13.44
CA TYR A 310 10.55 5.82 -13.00
C TYR A 310 12.05 5.97 -12.74
N ASP A 311 12.57 7.20 -12.75
CA ASP A 311 14.01 7.50 -12.70
C ASP A 311 14.85 6.68 -13.73
N ASP A 312 14.24 6.23 -14.85
CA ASP A 312 14.91 5.43 -15.89
C ASP A 312 15.76 6.34 -16.79
N LEU A 313 16.99 6.59 -16.37
CA LEU A 313 17.97 7.39 -17.11
C LEU A 313 18.21 6.87 -18.54
N LEU A 314 18.02 5.56 -18.78
CA LEU A 314 18.24 4.96 -20.08
C LEU A 314 17.07 5.20 -21.04
N ALA A 315 15.87 5.51 -20.55
CA ALA A 315 14.74 5.92 -21.39
C ALA A 315 15.04 7.21 -22.18
N CYS A 316 15.85 8.13 -21.62
CA CYS A 316 16.31 9.31 -22.37
C CYS A 316 17.09 8.95 -23.65
N ASN A 317 17.72 7.76 -23.76
CA ASN A 317 18.43 7.35 -24.98
C ASN A 317 17.49 7.26 -26.20
N GLU A 318 16.21 7.02 -25.97
CA GLU A 318 15.19 6.79 -27.01
C GLU A 318 14.65 8.08 -27.64
N ILE A 319 14.94 9.25 -27.03
CA ILE A 319 14.50 10.56 -27.52
C ILE A 319 15.35 11.00 -28.71
N GLU A 320 14.83 11.11 -29.93
CA GLU A 320 15.63 11.39 -31.14
C GLU A 320 16.18 12.82 -31.16
N THR A 321 15.38 13.79 -30.74
CA THR A 321 15.75 15.21 -30.70
C THR A 321 16.83 15.45 -29.65
N LEU A 322 18.05 15.76 -30.11
CA LEU A 322 19.22 15.96 -29.24
C LEU A 322 18.95 16.94 -28.11
N TYR A 323 18.31 18.08 -28.38
CA TYR A 323 18.03 19.09 -27.35
C TYR A 323 17.12 18.56 -26.23
N VAL A 324 16.04 17.85 -26.57
CA VAL A 324 15.10 17.25 -25.60
C VAL A 324 15.80 16.15 -24.81
N ARG A 325 16.59 15.29 -25.50
CA ARG A 325 17.41 14.25 -24.85
C ARG A 325 18.37 14.83 -23.80
N GLN A 326 19.03 15.95 -24.11
CA GLN A 326 19.94 16.62 -23.18
C GLN A 326 19.19 17.20 -21.96
N ILE A 327 17.97 17.71 -22.14
CA ILE A 327 17.11 18.15 -21.03
C ILE A 327 16.76 16.98 -20.12
N CYS A 328 16.31 15.86 -20.71
CA CYS A 328 15.97 14.62 -20.00
C CYS A 328 17.14 14.15 -19.11
N TYR A 329 18.34 14.02 -19.69
CA TYR A 329 19.54 13.68 -18.90
C TYR A 329 19.86 14.70 -17.81
N SER A 330 19.72 16.00 -18.10
CA SER A 330 20.00 17.04 -17.13
C SER A 330 19.09 16.95 -15.91
N ALA A 331 17.80 16.71 -16.13
CA ALA A 331 16.82 16.62 -15.06
C ALA A 331 17.10 15.40 -14.17
N LEU A 332 17.39 14.24 -14.76
CA LEU A 332 17.66 13.03 -13.99
C LEU A 332 19.03 13.04 -13.31
N ILE A 333 20.13 13.33 -14.04
CA ILE A 333 21.49 13.26 -13.45
C ILE A 333 21.70 14.24 -12.30
N PHE A 334 21.07 15.42 -12.36
CA PHE A 334 21.21 16.45 -11.32
C PHE A 334 20.02 16.52 -10.35
N GLY A 335 18.95 15.77 -10.62
CA GLY A 335 17.70 15.79 -9.86
C GLY A 335 17.37 14.48 -9.15
N SER A 336 17.81 13.33 -9.66
CA SER A 336 17.63 12.03 -9.02
C SER A 336 18.73 11.78 -7.98
N GLY A 337 18.39 11.04 -6.92
CA GLY A 337 19.29 10.77 -5.78
C GLY A 337 20.11 9.49 -5.92
N ASP A 338 19.70 8.57 -6.79
CA ASP A 338 20.21 7.20 -6.83
C ASP A 338 20.74 6.85 -8.23
N LEU A 339 21.86 7.45 -8.62
CA LEU A 339 22.56 7.04 -9.85
C LEU A 339 23.27 5.69 -9.64
N SER A 340 23.33 4.88 -10.68
CA SER A 340 24.14 3.66 -10.72
C SER A 340 25.21 3.67 -11.81
N PHE A 341 26.23 2.84 -11.63
CA PHE A 341 27.26 2.64 -12.65
C PHE A 341 26.68 2.14 -13.99
N ALA A 342 25.69 1.24 -13.93
CA ALA A 342 25.09 0.65 -15.13
C ALA A 342 24.37 1.71 -15.97
N GLU A 343 23.61 2.60 -15.33
CA GLU A 343 22.90 3.69 -15.98
C GLU A 343 23.87 4.70 -16.61
N CYS A 344 24.83 5.21 -15.84
CA CYS A 344 25.85 6.11 -16.38
C CYS A 344 26.62 5.47 -17.55
N ASN A 345 26.92 4.18 -17.46
CA ASN A 345 27.60 3.48 -18.54
C ASN A 345 26.71 3.30 -19.79
N GLY A 346 25.39 3.21 -19.62
CA GLY A 346 24.41 3.06 -20.70
C GLY A 346 24.03 4.35 -21.43
N ILE A 347 24.43 5.53 -20.94
CA ILE A 347 24.20 6.80 -21.64
C ILE A 347 24.92 6.80 -22.99
N THR A 348 24.18 7.09 -24.06
CA THR A 348 24.69 7.12 -25.44
C THR A 348 25.43 8.40 -25.80
N LEU A 349 25.13 9.53 -25.16
CA LEU A 349 25.82 10.81 -25.38
C LEU A 349 27.09 10.93 -24.51
N PRO A 350 28.30 10.96 -25.10
CA PRO A 350 29.56 10.93 -24.34
C PRO A 350 29.70 12.06 -23.32
N GLU A 351 29.26 13.26 -23.67
CA GLU A 351 29.31 14.44 -22.79
C GLU A 351 28.41 14.31 -21.55
N TRP A 352 27.27 13.62 -21.67
CA TRP A 352 26.35 13.37 -20.55
C TRP A 352 26.76 12.16 -19.73
N LYS A 353 27.37 11.16 -20.37
CA LYS A 353 28.01 10.03 -19.70
C LYS A 353 29.11 10.48 -18.74
N ASP A 354 29.96 11.41 -19.17
CA ASP A 354 31.00 12.01 -18.34
C ASP A 354 30.43 12.77 -17.13
N LYS A 355 29.34 13.54 -17.33
CA LYS A 355 28.63 14.24 -16.25
C LYS A 355 27.98 13.26 -15.27
N CYS A 356 27.36 12.18 -15.76
CA CYS A 356 26.75 11.15 -14.90
C CYS A 356 27.79 10.51 -13.97
N PHE A 357 28.95 10.08 -14.52
CA PHE A 357 30.01 9.52 -13.68
C PHE A 357 30.59 10.53 -12.69
N GLN A 358 30.60 11.82 -13.04
CA GLN A 358 31.00 12.87 -12.11
C GLN A 358 30.02 12.98 -10.94
N GLU A 359 28.71 13.00 -11.19
CA GLU A 359 27.71 13.04 -10.10
C GLU A 359 27.67 11.75 -9.29
N LEU A 360 27.77 10.58 -9.93
CA LEU A 360 27.88 9.29 -9.25
C LEU A 360 29.11 9.22 -8.33
N ALA A 361 30.25 9.78 -8.76
CA ALA A 361 31.44 9.86 -7.90
C ALA A 361 31.15 10.63 -6.61
N LYS A 362 30.44 11.76 -6.71
CA LYS A 362 30.08 12.58 -5.55
C LYS A 362 29.07 11.88 -4.65
N GLN A 363 28.05 11.25 -5.23
CA GLN A 363 27.01 10.52 -4.52
C GLN A 363 27.61 9.38 -3.68
N GLU A 364 28.52 8.60 -4.27
CA GLU A 364 29.14 7.43 -3.64
C GLU A 364 30.43 7.76 -2.86
N ASP A 365 30.80 9.03 -2.77
CA ASP A 365 32.05 9.53 -2.16
C ASP A 365 33.30 8.72 -2.57
N THR A 366 33.44 8.44 -3.88
CA THR A 366 34.56 7.63 -4.41
C THR A 366 35.18 8.17 -5.70
N LEU A 367 36.49 8.38 -5.64
CA LEU A 367 37.33 8.78 -6.78
C LEU A 367 37.35 7.74 -7.92
N THR A 368 36.96 6.49 -7.67
CA THR A 368 37.05 5.42 -8.67
C THR A 368 36.20 5.76 -9.90
N TYR A 369 35.02 6.38 -9.72
CA TYR A 369 34.14 6.73 -10.85
C TYR A 369 34.71 7.84 -11.75
N CYS A 370 35.53 8.75 -11.21
CA CYS A 370 36.22 9.77 -12.02
C CYS A 370 37.15 9.16 -13.10
N ASN A 371 37.57 7.90 -12.96
CA ASN A 371 38.42 7.24 -13.97
C ASN A 371 37.67 6.82 -15.23
N TYR A 372 36.34 6.76 -15.18
CA TYR A 372 35.50 6.43 -16.34
C TYR A 372 35.21 7.64 -17.24
N ILE A 373 35.46 8.85 -16.74
CA ILE A 373 35.30 10.12 -17.46
C ILE A 373 36.36 10.25 -18.56
N LYS A 374 35.92 10.54 -19.80
CA LYS A 374 36.79 10.68 -20.98
C LYS A 374 37.29 12.10 -21.20
N SER A 375 36.44 13.10 -20.98
CA SER A 375 36.82 14.51 -21.06
C SER A 375 37.78 14.85 -19.93
N GLN A 376 39.01 15.23 -20.28
CA GLN A 376 40.04 15.58 -19.30
C GLN A 376 39.58 16.71 -18.37
N ALA A 377 38.92 17.74 -18.91
CA ALA A 377 38.42 18.86 -18.13
C ALA A 377 37.36 18.44 -17.08
N VAL A 378 36.44 17.54 -17.45
CA VAL A 378 35.42 17.02 -16.51
C VAL A 378 36.07 16.10 -15.48
N LYS A 379 37.04 15.28 -15.91
CA LYS A 379 37.80 14.39 -15.03
C LYS A 379 38.58 15.15 -13.97
N ASP A 380 39.29 16.21 -14.36
CA ASP A 380 40.05 17.05 -13.44
C ASP A 380 39.13 17.71 -12.40
N ASN A 381 37.95 18.20 -12.83
CA ASN A 381 36.93 18.74 -11.93
C ASN A 381 36.38 17.70 -10.96
N CYS A 382 36.14 16.46 -11.43
CA CYS A 382 35.70 15.34 -10.59
C CYS A 382 36.74 15.02 -9.51
N ILE A 383 38.02 14.91 -9.88
CA ILE A 383 39.12 14.62 -8.94
C ILE A 383 39.27 15.76 -7.93
N ALA A 384 39.20 17.02 -8.36
CA ALA A 384 39.37 18.19 -7.49
C ALA A 384 38.30 18.32 -6.39
N PHE A 385 37.13 17.68 -6.54
CA PHE A 385 36.09 17.65 -5.51
C PHE A 385 36.55 16.94 -4.22
N PHE A 386 37.38 15.89 -4.33
CA PHE A 386 37.80 15.05 -3.21
C PHE A 386 39.04 15.57 -2.45
N TYR A 387 39.65 16.66 -2.91
CA TYR A 387 40.83 17.26 -2.29
C TYR A 387 40.55 18.65 -1.68
N GLN A 388 39.27 19.01 -1.57
CA GLN A 388 38.78 20.19 -0.84
C GLN A 388 38.40 19.80 0.57
#